data_AF-A0A811PG36-F1
#
_entry.id   AF-A0A811PG36-F1
#
_cell.length_a   1.000
_cell.length_b   1.000
_cell.length_c   1.000
_cell.angle_alpha   90.00
_cell.angle_beta   90.00
_cell.angle_gamma   90.00
#
_symmetry.space_group_name_H-M   'P 1'
#
loop_
_entity.id
_entity.type
_entity.pdbx_description
1 polymer ?
#
loop_
_entity_poly.entity_id
_entity_poly.type
_entity_poly.pdbx_seq_one_letter_code
_entity_poly.pdbx_strand_id
1 'polypeptide(L)'
;MDDGIARKAGPLPAAGKEGEVMGECEDGKEYRCWEELLPDALGLIFRNLPLQEVLTVVPRVCKSWGRVVAGPYCWQEIDIEEWSQQQSKPEQIGRMVEQLVGRSGGSCRRISVSGLPCDPLFSFIGDNARALRTLEIPRSEISDSIVETVAPRLSNVTFLDISSCTKIGARALEAFGKHCKSLVGLRRVMHPIDLVDKVCQHDEAHAIACSMPKLRHLEMGYMLIATEAVLEILGQCRDLKFLDLRGCWTVDDKFLRERYPGLRVLGPRVDDCYENSYWEECSDYSDDSIYSWEFMDDVDDDDYAVGSDDEAIWDDGQGLENLEVRFYGGGFSESFAGFDWPPSP
;
A
#
# COMPACT_ATOMS: atom_id res chain seq x y z
N MET A 1 -45.20 6.45 -86.70
CA MET A 1 -46.26 6.07 -85.76
C MET A 1 -45.69 4.87 -85.01
N ASP A 2 -44.68 5.09 -84.17
CA ASP A 2 -44.77 5.55 -82.76
C ASP A 2 -45.73 4.66 -81.96
N ASP A 3 -45.41 4.08 -80.80
CA ASP A 3 -44.30 4.17 -79.85
C ASP A 3 -44.31 2.83 -79.06
N GLY A 4 -43.19 2.29 -78.57
CA GLY A 4 -42.74 2.48 -77.18
C GLY A 4 -43.74 1.90 -76.15
N ILE A 5 -43.45 0.86 -75.36
CA ILE A 5 -42.48 0.89 -74.25
C ILE A 5 -42.26 -0.55 -73.72
N ALA A 6 -41.00 -0.85 -73.41
CA ALA A 6 -40.45 -2.07 -72.81
C ALA A 6 -40.80 -2.19 -71.29
N ARG A 7 -40.64 -3.30 -70.54
CA ARG A 7 -39.50 -4.24 -70.32
C ARG A 7 -40.04 -5.46 -69.52
N LYS A 8 -39.73 -6.71 -69.90
CA LYS A 8 -38.73 -7.66 -69.30
C LYS A 8 -38.76 -7.74 -67.75
N ALA A 9 -38.69 -8.88 -67.05
CA ALA A 9 -38.59 -10.32 -67.34
C ALA A 9 -38.96 -11.11 -66.04
N GLY A 10 -39.38 -12.38 -66.14
CA GLY A 10 -39.68 -13.28 -64.99
C GLY A 10 -38.44 -13.83 -64.26
N PRO A 11 -38.50 -14.98 -63.53
CA PRO A 11 -39.62 -15.85 -63.20
C PRO A 11 -39.84 -16.07 -61.67
N LEU A 12 -40.92 -16.81 -61.35
CA LEU A 12 -41.44 -17.17 -60.01
C LEU A 12 -40.42 -17.84 -59.05
N PRO A 13 -40.59 -17.68 -57.72
CA PRO A 13 -40.18 -18.67 -56.75
C PRO A 13 -41.36 -19.34 -56.03
N ALA A 14 -41.04 -20.54 -55.54
CA ALA A 14 -41.90 -21.63 -55.12
C ALA A 14 -42.66 -21.42 -53.80
N ALA A 15 -43.67 -22.28 -53.65
CA ALA A 15 -44.60 -22.42 -52.54
C ALA A 15 -43.92 -22.64 -51.18
N GLY A 16 -44.54 -22.08 -50.14
CA GLY A 16 -44.20 -22.30 -48.75
C GLY A 16 -45.02 -23.38 -48.05
N LYS A 17 -44.72 -23.48 -46.75
CA LYS A 17 -45.22 -24.39 -45.70
C LYS A 17 -44.49 -25.74 -45.71
N GLU A 18 -44.04 -26.29 -44.58
CA GLU A 18 -44.62 -26.30 -43.24
C GLU A 18 -43.51 -26.28 -42.18
N GLY A 19 -43.75 -25.52 -41.11
CA GLY A 19 -43.07 -25.71 -39.84
C GLY A 19 -43.96 -26.58 -38.95
N GLU A 20 -43.37 -27.61 -38.36
CA GLU A 20 -43.90 -28.26 -37.16
C GLU A 20 -42.77 -28.54 -36.17
N VAL A 21 -43.18 -28.42 -34.91
CA VAL A 21 -42.44 -28.27 -33.67
C VAL A 21 -41.93 -29.63 -33.18
N MET A 22 -40.70 -29.69 -32.65
CA MET A 22 -40.39 -30.52 -31.48
C MET A 22 -38.96 -30.32 -31.00
N GLY A 23 -38.82 -30.03 -29.70
CA GLY A 23 -37.55 -30.02 -29.00
C GLY A 23 -37.45 -28.89 -27.99
N GLU A 24 -38.42 -28.77 -27.09
CA GLU A 24 -38.15 -28.16 -25.78
C GLU A 24 -37.03 -28.97 -25.14
N CYS A 25 -35.83 -28.40 -25.09
CA CYS A 25 -34.82 -28.79 -24.13
C CYS A 25 -35.00 -27.88 -22.92
N GLU A 26 -35.95 -28.24 -22.04
CA GLU A 26 -35.84 -27.90 -20.64
C GLU A 26 -34.60 -28.62 -20.08
N ASP A 27 -33.48 -27.90 -20.02
CA ASP A 27 -32.50 -28.10 -18.96
C ASP A 27 -32.13 -26.71 -18.41
N GLY A 28 -33.01 -26.22 -17.54
CA GLY A 28 -32.91 -24.94 -16.83
C GLY A 28 -31.80 -24.94 -15.78
N LYS A 29 -30.56 -25.22 -16.20
CA LYS A 29 -29.39 -24.70 -15.48
C LYS A 29 -29.21 -23.28 -15.97
N GLU A 30 -29.77 -22.32 -15.24
CA GLU A 30 -29.30 -20.94 -15.29
C GLU A 30 -27.80 -20.95 -14.93
N TYR A 31 -26.95 -21.17 -15.93
CA TYR A 31 -25.53 -20.85 -15.79
C TYR A 31 -25.48 -19.35 -15.57
N ARG A 32 -25.19 -18.94 -14.33
CA ARG A 32 -25.01 -17.53 -14.00
C ARG A 32 -23.87 -17.00 -14.87
N CYS A 33 -24.20 -16.20 -15.87
CA CYS A 33 -23.22 -15.49 -16.68
C CYS A 33 -22.58 -14.41 -15.82
N TRP A 34 -21.51 -14.76 -15.10
CA TRP A 34 -20.76 -13.79 -14.29
C TRP A 34 -20.20 -12.63 -15.12
N GLU A 35 -20.11 -12.77 -16.45
CA GLU A 35 -19.74 -11.69 -17.37
C GLU A 35 -20.81 -10.58 -17.51
N GLU A 36 -22.08 -10.91 -17.22
CA GLU A 36 -23.23 -9.99 -17.31
C GLU A 36 -23.47 -9.22 -16.01
N LEU A 37 -22.71 -9.53 -14.95
CA LEU A 37 -22.73 -8.74 -13.72
C LEU A 37 -22.22 -7.32 -13.99
N LEU A 38 -22.79 -6.38 -13.24
CA LEU A 38 -22.37 -4.98 -13.32
C LEU A 38 -20.88 -4.86 -12.94
N PRO A 39 -20.10 -3.99 -13.63
CA PRO A 39 -18.67 -3.81 -13.38
C PRO A 39 -18.29 -3.47 -11.92
N ASP A 40 -19.19 -2.79 -11.20
CA ASP A 40 -19.02 -2.44 -9.79
C ASP A 40 -19.15 -3.67 -8.87
N ALA A 41 -20.11 -4.56 -9.14
CA ALA A 41 -20.27 -5.82 -8.44
C ALA A 41 -19.07 -6.75 -8.68
N LEU A 42 -18.57 -6.83 -9.92
CA LEU A 42 -17.36 -7.59 -10.24
C LEU A 42 -16.13 -7.00 -9.54
N GLY A 43 -15.96 -5.67 -9.53
CA GLY A 43 -14.88 -5.02 -8.78
C GLY A 43 -14.96 -5.28 -7.27
N LEU A 44 -16.16 -5.38 -6.71
CA LEU A 44 -16.40 -5.77 -5.32
C LEU A 44 -16.03 -7.24 -5.03
N ILE A 45 -16.13 -8.13 -6.02
CA ILE A 45 -15.72 -9.52 -5.87
C ILE A 45 -14.20 -9.62 -5.97
N PHE A 46 -13.61 -9.04 -7.04
CA PHE A 46 -12.18 -9.16 -7.33
C PHE A 46 -11.29 -8.55 -6.26
N ARG A 47 -11.75 -7.52 -5.52
CA ARG A 47 -10.96 -6.95 -4.41
C ARG A 47 -10.66 -7.95 -3.28
N ASN A 48 -11.41 -9.05 -3.19
CA ASN A 48 -11.18 -10.08 -2.17
C ASN A 48 -10.16 -11.13 -2.62
N LEU A 49 -9.65 -11.03 -3.86
CA LEU A 49 -8.62 -11.91 -4.38
C LEU A 49 -7.23 -11.32 -4.10
N PRO A 50 -6.19 -12.15 -4.01
CA PRO A 50 -4.82 -11.68 -3.91
C PRO A 50 -4.45 -10.73 -5.06
N LEU A 51 -3.64 -9.70 -4.78
CA LEU A 51 -3.18 -8.73 -5.77
C LEU A 51 -2.64 -9.41 -7.05
N GLN A 52 -1.87 -10.49 -6.88
CA GLN A 52 -1.33 -11.28 -7.98
C GLN A 52 -2.42 -11.84 -8.89
N GLU A 53 -3.48 -12.41 -8.34
CA GLU A 53 -4.57 -12.99 -9.11
C GLU A 53 -5.37 -11.90 -9.84
N VAL A 54 -5.65 -10.79 -9.16
CA VAL A 54 -6.35 -9.63 -9.76
C VAL A 54 -5.56 -9.09 -10.95
N LEU A 55 -4.23 -9.02 -10.85
CA LEU A 55 -3.39 -8.47 -11.91
C LEU A 55 -3.08 -9.44 -13.06
N THR A 56 -3.09 -10.75 -12.81
CA THR A 56 -2.58 -11.74 -13.79
C THR A 56 -3.63 -12.74 -14.26
N VAL A 57 -4.50 -13.23 -13.38
CA VAL A 57 -5.47 -14.30 -13.68
C VAL A 57 -6.80 -13.71 -14.12
N VAL A 58 -7.38 -12.82 -13.32
CA VAL A 58 -8.71 -12.22 -13.57
C VAL A 58 -8.82 -11.58 -14.96
N PRO A 59 -7.83 -10.81 -15.46
CA PRO A 59 -7.92 -10.19 -16.78
C PRO A 59 -7.88 -11.19 -17.94
N ARG A 60 -7.38 -12.41 -17.69
CA ARG A 60 -7.25 -13.48 -18.69
C ARG A 60 -8.49 -14.36 -18.81
N VAL A 61 -9.43 -14.27 -17.86
CA VAL A 61 -10.67 -15.05 -17.88
C VAL A 61 -11.53 -14.64 -19.08
N CYS A 62 -11.84 -13.35 -19.21
CA CYS A 62 -12.55 -12.81 -20.37
C CYS A 62 -12.31 -11.30 -20.54
N LYS A 63 -12.69 -10.76 -21.71
CA LYS A 63 -12.53 -9.33 -22.02
C LYS A 63 -13.31 -8.42 -21.06
N SER A 64 -14.47 -8.86 -20.58
CA SER A 64 -15.28 -8.08 -19.63
C SER A 64 -14.53 -7.90 -18.31
N TRP A 65 -14.01 -9.00 -17.75
CA TRP A 65 -13.26 -8.98 -16.49
C TRP A 65 -11.95 -8.20 -16.62
N GLY A 66 -11.24 -8.32 -17.75
CA GLY A 66 -10.08 -7.49 -18.05
C GLY A 66 -10.38 -5.99 -18.04
N ARG A 67 -11.53 -5.57 -18.58
CA ARG A 67 -11.96 -4.15 -18.51
C ARG A 67 -12.31 -3.71 -17.09
N VAL A 68 -12.92 -4.58 -16.29
CA VAL A 68 -13.22 -4.28 -14.87
C VAL A 68 -11.94 -4.05 -14.08
N VAL A 69 -10.95 -4.93 -14.24
CA VAL A 69 -9.63 -4.79 -13.58
C VAL A 69 -8.86 -3.57 -14.09
N ALA A 70 -9.01 -3.18 -15.35
CA ALA A 70 -8.42 -1.93 -15.86
C ALA A 70 -9.16 -0.67 -15.37
N GLY A 71 -10.38 -0.84 -14.85
CA GLY A 71 -11.25 0.24 -14.39
C GLY A 71 -11.11 0.57 -12.89
N PRO A 72 -11.84 1.59 -12.42
CA PRO A 72 -11.64 2.17 -11.09
C PRO A 72 -12.19 1.34 -9.94
N TYR A 73 -13.13 0.42 -10.19
CA TYR A 73 -13.88 -0.28 -9.14
C TYR A 73 -13.02 -1.26 -8.33
N CYS A 74 -12.00 -1.86 -8.95
CA CYS A 74 -11.04 -2.74 -8.26
C CYS A 74 -10.05 -1.95 -7.38
N TRP A 75 -9.82 -0.67 -7.65
CA TRP A 75 -8.72 0.11 -7.08
C TRP A 75 -9.20 1.25 -6.18
N GLN A 76 -10.38 1.10 -5.59
CA GLN A 76 -10.87 2.00 -4.54
C GLN A 76 -10.08 1.81 -3.23
N GLU A 77 -9.59 0.60 -2.99
CA GLU A 77 -8.77 0.25 -1.84
C GLU A 77 -7.54 -0.48 -2.37
N ILE A 78 -6.39 0.18 -2.31
CA ILE A 78 -5.11 -0.36 -2.76
C ILE A 78 -4.35 -0.74 -1.50
N ASP A 79 -4.15 -2.04 -1.29
CA ASP A 79 -3.30 -2.57 -0.22
C ASP A 79 -2.20 -3.43 -0.84
N ILE A 80 -0.98 -2.91 -0.80
CA ILE A 80 0.22 -3.56 -1.32
C ILE A 80 1.33 -3.53 -0.28
N GLU A 81 1.01 -3.36 1.00
CA GLU A 81 2.00 -3.16 2.06
C GLU A 81 2.94 -4.38 2.17
N GLU A 82 2.39 -5.58 2.32
CA GLU A 82 3.18 -6.82 2.41
C GLU A 82 4.01 -7.06 1.14
N TRP A 83 3.39 -6.85 -0.04
CA TRP A 83 4.10 -6.98 -1.31
C TRP A 83 5.28 -6.01 -1.41
N SER A 84 5.09 -4.76 -1.01
CA SER A 84 6.12 -3.72 -1.04
C SER A 84 7.29 -4.01 -0.08
N GLN A 85 7.04 -4.64 1.06
CA GLN A 85 8.07 -5.08 2.01
C GLN A 85 8.99 -6.16 1.43
N GLN A 86 8.46 -7.00 0.55
CA GLN A 86 9.20 -8.07 -0.11
C GLN A 86 10.01 -7.56 -1.32
N GLN A 87 9.77 -6.33 -1.78
CA GLN A 87 10.50 -5.79 -2.92
C GLN A 87 11.84 -5.20 -2.49
N SER A 88 12.92 -5.65 -3.14
CA SER A 88 14.26 -5.10 -2.96
C SER A 88 14.51 -3.84 -3.79
N LYS A 89 13.67 -3.58 -4.81
CA LYS A 89 13.86 -2.48 -5.76
C LYS A 89 12.76 -1.42 -5.60
N PRO A 90 13.12 -0.19 -5.15
CA PRO A 90 12.14 0.88 -4.95
C PRO A 90 11.41 1.29 -6.24
N GLU A 91 12.04 1.12 -7.40
CA GLU A 91 11.45 1.47 -8.70
C GLU A 91 10.24 0.59 -9.04
N GLN A 92 10.23 -0.66 -8.57
CA GLN A 92 9.10 -1.56 -8.76
C GLN A 92 7.88 -1.11 -7.95
N ILE A 93 8.11 -0.63 -6.72
CA ILE A 93 7.07 -0.04 -5.88
C ILE A 93 6.48 1.18 -6.58
N GLY A 94 7.34 2.08 -7.10
CA GLY A 94 6.90 3.27 -7.82
C GLY A 94 6.00 2.97 -9.01
N ARG A 95 6.45 2.08 -9.92
CA ARG A 95 5.66 1.67 -11.08
C ARG A 95 4.33 1.01 -10.71
N MET A 96 4.33 0.18 -9.66
CA MET A 96 3.10 -0.45 -9.18
C MET A 96 2.11 0.60 -8.66
N VAL A 97 2.56 1.52 -7.81
CA VAL A 97 1.72 2.60 -7.27
C VAL A 97 1.15 3.45 -8.40
N GLU A 98 1.98 3.89 -9.35
CA GLU A 98 1.54 4.68 -10.52
C GLU A 98 0.46 3.95 -11.33
N GLN A 99 0.67 2.65 -11.59
CA GLN A 99 -0.29 1.83 -12.31
C GLN A 99 -1.62 1.70 -11.57
N LEU A 100 -1.61 1.35 -10.28
CA LEU A 100 -2.83 1.07 -9.52
C LEU A 100 -3.61 2.36 -9.23
N VAL A 101 -2.92 3.42 -8.82
CA VAL A 101 -3.54 4.73 -8.58
C VAL A 101 -4.05 5.32 -9.89
N GLY A 102 -3.32 5.16 -11.00
CA GLY A 102 -3.79 5.56 -12.34
C GLY A 102 -5.08 4.86 -12.74
N ARG A 103 -5.20 3.54 -12.51
CA ARG A 103 -6.43 2.77 -12.77
C ARG A 103 -7.60 3.18 -11.89
N SER A 104 -7.33 3.70 -10.68
CA SER A 104 -8.39 4.14 -9.76
C SER A 104 -9.21 5.34 -10.27
N GLY A 105 -8.68 6.10 -11.25
CA GLY A 105 -9.40 7.20 -11.89
C GLY A 105 -9.94 8.26 -10.90
N GLY A 106 -9.20 8.56 -9.82
CA GLY A 106 -9.65 9.52 -8.81
C GLY A 106 -10.54 8.96 -7.71
N SER A 107 -10.93 7.68 -7.80
CA SER A 107 -11.88 7.06 -6.86
C SER A 107 -11.20 6.32 -5.70
N CYS A 108 -9.87 6.38 -5.60
CA CYS A 108 -9.11 5.74 -4.53
C CYS A 108 -9.44 6.35 -3.15
N ARG A 109 -9.81 5.49 -2.20
CA ARG A 109 -10.23 5.82 -0.83
C ARG A 109 -9.24 5.34 0.22
N ARG A 110 -8.50 4.26 -0.06
CA ARG A 110 -7.46 3.74 0.82
C ARG A 110 -6.23 3.36 0.00
N ILE A 111 -5.06 3.77 0.48
CA ILE A 111 -3.76 3.35 -0.04
C ILE A 111 -2.94 2.88 1.16
N SER A 112 -2.48 1.63 1.12
CA SER A 112 -1.46 1.08 2.00
C SER A 112 -0.27 0.58 1.18
N VAL A 113 0.88 1.20 1.39
CA VAL A 113 2.14 0.88 0.70
C VAL A 113 3.30 1.20 1.61
N SER A 114 4.24 0.28 1.79
CA SER A 114 5.45 0.55 2.55
C SER A 114 6.60 0.98 1.64
N GLY A 115 7.50 1.82 2.15
CA GLY A 115 8.74 2.13 1.45
C GLY A 115 8.53 3.00 0.22
N LEU A 116 7.63 3.99 0.28
CA LEU A 116 7.43 4.91 -0.85
C LEU A 116 8.75 5.68 -1.10
N PRO A 117 9.37 5.55 -2.27
CA PRO A 117 10.80 5.88 -2.42
C PRO A 117 11.12 7.35 -2.61
N CYS A 118 10.16 8.19 -2.99
CA CYS A 118 10.45 9.57 -3.35
C CYS A 118 9.24 10.52 -3.30
N ASP A 119 9.54 11.80 -3.09
CA ASP A 119 8.58 12.91 -3.06
C ASP A 119 7.70 13.03 -4.34
N PRO A 120 8.22 12.88 -5.58
CA PRO A 120 7.38 12.97 -6.78
C PRO A 120 6.25 11.94 -6.81
N LEU A 121 6.49 10.72 -6.30
CA LEU A 121 5.47 9.68 -6.24
C LEU A 121 4.37 10.03 -5.22
N PHE A 122 4.74 10.66 -4.10
CA PHE A 122 3.76 11.17 -3.15
C PHE A 122 2.93 12.32 -3.75
N SER A 123 3.54 13.21 -4.53
CA SER A 123 2.79 14.22 -5.31
C SER A 123 1.82 13.56 -6.29
N PHE A 124 2.25 12.51 -6.99
CA PHE A 124 1.39 11.77 -7.92
C PHE A 124 0.16 11.20 -7.21
N ILE A 125 0.33 10.62 -6.02
CA ILE A 125 -0.79 10.16 -5.18
C ILE A 125 -1.72 11.33 -4.85
N GLY A 126 -1.17 12.46 -4.39
CA GLY A 126 -1.94 13.65 -4.06
C GLY A 126 -2.76 14.21 -5.23
N ASP A 127 -2.23 14.11 -6.44
CA ASP A 127 -2.91 14.60 -7.65
C ASP A 127 -4.02 13.67 -8.13
N ASN A 128 -3.82 12.35 -7.99
CA ASN A 128 -4.69 11.32 -8.56
C ASN A 128 -5.63 10.66 -7.53
N ALA A 129 -5.46 10.87 -6.23
CA ALA A 129 -6.26 10.25 -5.16
C ALA A 129 -6.92 11.30 -4.23
N ARG A 130 -7.67 12.26 -4.79
CA ARG A 130 -8.33 13.32 -3.99
C ARG A 130 -9.47 12.81 -3.10
N ALA A 131 -9.99 11.62 -3.37
CA ALA A 131 -11.01 10.95 -2.57
C ALA A 131 -10.44 10.13 -1.39
N LEU A 132 -9.12 10.19 -1.15
CA LEU A 132 -8.43 9.39 -0.16
C LEU A 132 -8.92 9.71 1.26
N ARG A 133 -9.23 8.65 2.00
CA ARG A 133 -9.67 8.67 3.40
C ARG A 133 -8.66 8.00 4.33
N THR A 134 -7.92 7.03 3.84
CA THR A 134 -6.92 6.28 4.59
C THR A 134 -5.62 6.29 3.79
N LEU A 135 -4.56 6.83 4.38
CA LEU A 135 -3.23 6.87 3.81
C LEU A 135 -2.27 6.17 4.77
N GLU A 136 -1.72 5.05 4.33
CA GLU A 136 -0.78 4.25 5.10
C GLU A 136 0.50 4.12 4.28
N ILE A 137 1.55 4.84 4.70
CA ILE A 137 2.83 4.92 4.00
C ILE A 137 4.03 4.66 4.92
N PRO A 138 4.08 3.55 5.68
CA PRO A 138 5.18 3.30 6.61
C PRO A 138 6.53 3.10 5.91
N ARG A 139 7.62 3.49 6.57
CA ARG A 139 9.02 3.43 6.08
C ARG A 139 9.27 4.20 4.78
N SER A 140 8.50 5.26 4.54
CA SER A 140 8.59 6.00 3.28
C SER A 140 9.58 7.16 3.35
N GLU A 141 10.25 7.42 2.22
CA GLU A 141 11.28 8.43 2.04
C GLU A 141 10.68 9.79 1.61
N ILE A 142 9.73 10.29 2.40
CA ILE A 142 8.95 11.50 2.09
C ILE A 142 9.38 12.68 2.94
N SER A 143 9.66 13.82 2.32
CA SER A 143 10.11 15.02 3.02
C SER A 143 8.97 15.89 3.54
N ASP A 144 9.26 16.69 4.58
CA ASP A 144 8.33 17.73 5.05
C ASP A 144 7.91 18.70 3.95
N SER A 145 8.84 19.02 3.04
CA SER A 145 8.61 20.01 1.98
C SER A 145 7.53 19.55 1.00
N ILE A 146 7.55 18.27 0.61
CA ILE A 146 6.52 17.76 -0.28
C ILE A 146 5.18 17.64 0.45
N VAL A 147 5.18 17.24 1.73
CA VAL A 147 3.95 17.14 2.52
C VAL A 147 3.25 18.49 2.60
N GLU A 148 3.98 19.58 2.86
CA GLU A 148 3.41 20.94 2.88
C GLU A 148 2.70 21.30 1.57
N THR A 149 3.23 20.87 0.43
CA THR A 149 2.64 21.15 -0.89
C THR A 149 1.46 20.25 -1.25
N VAL A 150 1.46 18.99 -0.79
CA VAL A 150 0.50 17.95 -1.19
C VAL A 150 -0.66 17.82 -0.20
N ALA A 151 -0.45 18.08 1.10
CA ALA A 151 -1.48 17.97 2.14
C ALA A 151 -2.80 18.70 1.81
N PRO A 152 -2.82 19.89 1.16
CA PRO A 152 -4.08 20.54 0.74
C PRO A 152 -4.95 19.68 -0.20
N ARG A 153 -4.34 18.81 -1.00
CA ARG A 153 -5.03 17.92 -1.95
C ARG A 153 -5.64 16.70 -1.26
N LEU A 154 -5.16 16.36 -0.06
CA LEU A 154 -5.54 15.20 0.75
C LEU A 154 -6.54 15.55 1.88
N SER A 155 -7.36 16.58 1.70
CA SER A 155 -8.26 17.11 2.74
C SER A 155 -9.31 16.12 3.29
N ASN A 156 -9.56 15.02 2.58
CA ASN A 156 -10.52 13.97 2.97
C ASN A 156 -9.91 12.89 3.87
N VAL A 157 -8.60 12.93 4.15
CA VAL A 157 -7.92 11.92 4.96
C VAL A 157 -8.46 11.93 6.40
N THR A 158 -8.82 10.74 6.86
CA THR A 158 -9.37 10.44 8.18
C THR A 158 -8.44 9.57 9.02
N PHE A 159 -7.60 8.76 8.37
CA PHE A 159 -6.59 7.94 9.01
C PHE A 159 -5.26 8.10 8.28
N LEU A 160 -4.18 8.30 9.04
CA LEU A 160 -2.82 8.47 8.53
C LEU A 160 -1.86 7.54 9.28
N ASP A 161 -1.11 6.72 8.56
CA ASP A 161 0.05 6.00 9.08
C ASP A 161 1.32 6.46 8.34
N ILE A 162 2.27 6.98 9.11
CA ILE A 162 3.58 7.50 8.69
C ILE A 162 4.67 6.93 9.61
N SER A 163 4.48 5.70 10.08
CA SER A 163 5.43 4.96 10.91
C SER A 163 6.78 4.78 10.22
N SER A 164 7.88 4.90 10.96
CA SER A 164 9.26 4.80 10.46
C SER A 164 9.58 5.70 9.26
N CYS A 165 8.86 6.81 9.05
CA CYS A 165 9.23 7.83 8.07
C CYS A 165 10.22 8.81 8.70
N THR A 166 11.52 8.61 8.47
CA THR A 166 12.62 9.35 9.13
C THR A 166 12.76 10.80 8.66
N LYS A 167 12.26 11.11 7.45
CA LYS A 167 12.26 12.43 6.81
C LYS A 167 11.02 13.27 7.09
N ILE A 168 10.01 12.67 7.71
CA ILE A 168 8.81 13.36 8.19
C ILE A 168 9.07 13.84 9.62
N GLY A 169 8.79 15.11 9.91
CA GLY A 169 8.90 15.71 11.24
C GLY A 169 7.70 16.61 11.57
N ALA A 170 7.91 17.54 12.52
CA ALA A 170 6.86 18.41 13.05
C ALA A 170 6.15 19.25 11.97
N ARG A 171 6.88 19.71 10.94
CA ARG A 171 6.31 20.54 9.86
C ARG A 171 5.34 19.76 8.98
N ALA A 172 5.68 18.53 8.61
CA ALA A 172 4.75 17.65 7.89
C ALA A 172 3.50 17.34 8.72
N LEU A 173 3.67 17.02 10.01
CA LEU A 173 2.54 16.78 10.92
C LEU A 173 1.63 18.00 11.01
N GLU A 174 2.20 19.19 11.19
CA GLU A 174 1.44 20.44 11.20
C GLU A 174 0.69 20.64 9.88
N ALA A 175 1.33 20.39 8.73
CA ALA A 175 0.69 20.49 7.42
C ALA A 175 -0.48 19.50 7.27
N PHE A 176 -0.31 18.23 7.66
CA PHE A 176 -1.39 17.26 7.67
C PHE A 176 -2.54 17.72 8.58
N GLY A 177 -2.27 18.14 9.82
CA GLY A 177 -3.33 18.61 10.73
C GLY A 177 -3.99 19.91 10.26
N LYS A 178 -3.24 20.79 9.58
CA LYS A 178 -3.78 22.03 9.01
C LYS A 178 -4.74 21.76 7.84
N HIS A 179 -4.48 20.77 7.00
CA HIS A 179 -5.26 20.53 5.78
C HIS A 179 -6.25 19.37 5.88
N CYS A 180 -5.94 18.32 6.65
CA CYS A 180 -6.78 17.12 6.83
C CYS A 180 -7.68 17.29 8.07
N LYS A 181 -8.69 18.17 7.99
CA LYS A 181 -9.57 18.53 9.12
C LYS A 181 -10.52 17.43 9.61
N SER A 182 -10.51 16.29 8.91
CA SER A 182 -11.28 15.09 9.23
C SER A 182 -10.42 13.98 9.83
N LEU A 183 -9.14 14.24 10.12
CA LEU A 183 -8.22 13.27 10.70
C LEU A 183 -8.69 12.86 12.11
N VAL A 184 -8.93 11.57 12.29
CA VAL A 184 -9.38 10.95 13.54
C VAL A 184 -8.41 9.87 14.05
N GLY A 185 -7.56 9.33 13.18
CA GLY A 185 -6.53 8.37 13.52
C GLY A 185 -5.18 8.79 12.97
N LEU A 186 -4.15 8.74 13.82
CA LEU A 186 -2.75 8.95 13.45
C LEU A 186 -1.89 7.83 14.03
N ARG A 187 -1.05 7.24 13.19
CA ARG A 187 -0.03 6.29 13.58
C ARG A 187 1.35 6.80 13.17
N ARG A 188 2.18 7.01 14.19
CA ARG A 188 3.54 7.57 14.13
C ARG A 188 4.43 6.74 15.06
N VAL A 189 4.70 5.51 14.67
CA VAL A 189 5.55 4.58 15.43
C VAL A 189 6.93 4.55 14.78
N MET A 190 8.02 4.68 15.53
CA MET A 190 9.38 4.60 14.99
C MET A 190 10.03 3.25 15.34
N HIS A 191 11.04 2.83 14.59
CA HIS A 191 11.91 1.74 15.04
C HIS A 191 13.01 2.32 15.94
N PRO A 192 13.46 1.65 17.01
CA PRO A 192 14.55 2.15 17.86
C PRO A 192 15.81 2.55 17.08
N ILE A 193 16.11 1.86 15.97
CA ILE A 193 17.24 2.17 15.09
C ILE A 193 17.06 3.50 14.34
N ASP A 194 15.82 3.91 14.07
CA ASP A 194 15.49 5.15 13.36
C ASP A 194 15.70 6.40 14.25
N LEU A 195 15.90 6.18 15.55
CA LEU A 195 16.09 7.21 16.57
C LEU A 195 17.56 7.45 16.90
N VAL A 196 18.48 6.70 16.30
CA VAL A 196 19.90 6.94 16.47
C VAL A 196 20.20 8.39 16.05
N ASP A 197 20.90 9.12 16.91
CA ASP A 197 21.20 10.56 16.77
C ASP A 197 20.00 11.53 16.82
N LYS A 198 18.79 11.06 17.14
CA LYS A 198 17.63 11.93 17.41
C LYS A 198 17.65 12.38 18.86
N VAL A 199 17.34 13.66 19.08
CA VAL A 199 17.41 14.27 20.42
C VAL A 199 16.10 14.08 21.19
N CYS A 200 15.02 14.66 20.68
CA CYS A 200 13.72 14.74 21.33
C CYS A 200 12.66 15.13 20.28
N GLN A 201 11.47 14.54 20.35
CA GLN A 201 10.38 14.74 19.38
C GLN A 201 9.18 15.47 19.99
N HIS A 202 9.42 16.36 20.96
CA HIS A 202 8.37 17.19 21.56
C HIS A 202 7.74 18.16 20.55
N ASP A 203 8.49 18.57 19.53
CA ASP A 203 8.00 19.40 18.43
C ASP A 203 6.94 18.67 17.59
N GLU A 204 7.12 17.37 17.32
CA GLU A 204 6.10 16.54 16.67
C GLU A 204 4.83 16.44 17.53
N ALA A 205 4.98 16.21 18.83
CA ALA A 205 3.86 16.17 19.77
C ALA A 205 3.12 17.52 19.84
N HIS A 206 3.86 18.63 19.88
CA HIS A 206 3.32 19.99 19.86
C HIS A 206 2.53 20.26 18.57
N ALA A 207 3.09 19.88 17.41
CA ALA A 207 2.41 20.02 16.12
C ALA A 207 1.07 19.25 16.08
N ILE A 208 1.03 18.02 16.60
CA ILE A 208 -0.19 17.22 16.73
C ILE A 208 -1.20 17.93 17.63
N ALA A 209 -0.78 18.36 18.82
CA ALA A 209 -1.64 19.04 19.79
C ALA A 209 -2.29 20.30 19.20
N CYS A 210 -1.51 21.12 18.49
CA CYS A 210 -1.98 22.39 17.93
C CYS A 210 -2.86 22.24 16.69
N SER A 211 -2.65 21.20 15.88
CA SER A 211 -3.26 21.09 14.55
C SER A 211 -4.35 20.02 14.39
N MET A 212 -4.40 19.02 15.28
CA MET A 212 -5.25 17.82 15.14
C MET A 212 -6.24 17.57 16.32
N PRO A 213 -7.06 18.56 16.73
CA PRO A 213 -7.88 18.46 17.95
C PRO A 213 -9.00 17.38 17.92
N LYS A 214 -9.29 16.80 16.76
CA LYS A 214 -10.35 15.78 16.57
C LYS A 214 -9.84 14.34 16.64
N LEU A 215 -8.55 14.13 16.94
CA LEU A 215 -8.00 12.79 17.05
C LEU A 215 -8.73 11.97 18.12
N ARG A 216 -9.02 10.72 17.76
CA ARG A 216 -9.66 9.70 18.62
C ARG A 216 -8.73 8.53 18.87
N HIS A 217 -7.81 8.27 17.95
CA HIS A 217 -6.86 7.18 17.99
C HIS A 217 -5.47 7.73 17.65
N LEU A 218 -4.53 7.59 18.57
CA LEU A 218 -3.16 8.05 18.39
C LEU A 218 -2.18 6.96 18.80
N GLU A 219 -1.28 6.61 17.90
CA GLU A 219 -0.17 5.70 18.18
C GLU A 219 1.13 6.46 17.97
N MET A 220 1.90 6.64 19.04
CA MET A 220 3.19 7.32 19.07
C MET A 220 4.24 6.44 19.74
N GLY A 221 4.37 5.20 19.29
CA GLY A 221 5.27 4.21 19.88
C GLY A 221 6.74 4.46 19.53
N TYR A 222 7.63 4.11 20.45
CA TYR A 222 9.09 4.25 20.35
C TYR A 222 9.50 5.67 19.95
N MET A 223 8.82 6.67 20.48
CA MET A 223 9.16 8.08 20.28
C MET A 223 9.95 8.59 21.49
N LEU A 224 10.93 9.46 21.25
CA LEU A 224 11.68 10.19 22.28
C LEU A 224 10.85 11.39 22.78
N ILE A 225 9.74 11.07 23.46
CA ILE A 225 8.82 12.04 24.06
C ILE A 225 8.70 11.81 25.57
N ALA A 226 8.37 12.88 26.28
CA ALA A 226 8.19 12.86 27.73
C ALA A 226 6.74 13.17 28.10
N THR A 227 6.41 12.97 29.38
CA THR A 227 5.04 13.09 29.89
C THR A 227 4.41 14.45 29.58
N GLU A 228 5.17 15.54 29.68
CA GLU A 228 4.72 16.90 29.38
C GLU A 228 4.21 17.09 27.95
N ALA A 229 4.90 16.51 26.97
CA ALA A 229 4.50 16.58 25.56
C ALA A 229 3.21 15.78 25.31
N VAL A 230 3.05 14.64 25.99
CA VAL A 230 1.81 13.86 25.94
C VAL A 230 0.65 14.63 26.59
N LEU A 231 0.89 15.31 27.71
CA LEU A 231 -0.13 16.12 28.38
C LEU A 231 -0.58 17.30 27.51
N GLU A 232 0.31 17.87 26.70
CA GLU A 232 -0.06 18.90 25.73
C GLU A 232 -1.06 18.36 24.69
N ILE A 233 -0.78 17.18 24.12
CA ILE A 233 -1.70 16.50 23.20
C ILE A 233 -3.04 16.25 23.88
N LEU A 234 -3.05 15.69 25.09
CA LEU A 234 -4.28 15.40 25.83
C LEU A 234 -5.06 16.65 26.24
N GLY A 235 -4.38 17.80 26.39
CA GLY A 235 -5.02 19.08 26.66
C GLY A 235 -5.84 19.61 25.48
N GLN A 236 -5.39 19.34 24.25
CA GLN A 236 -6.02 19.83 23.01
C GLN A 236 -6.94 18.77 22.35
N CYS A 237 -6.54 17.51 22.34
CA CYS A 237 -7.25 16.39 21.72
C CYS A 237 -8.25 15.76 22.71
N ARG A 238 -9.34 16.46 22.99
CA ARG A 238 -10.31 16.06 24.04
C ARG A 238 -11.14 14.81 23.73
N ASP A 239 -11.24 14.46 22.45
CA ASP A 239 -11.99 13.29 21.98
C ASP A 239 -11.12 12.01 21.91
N LEU A 240 -9.88 12.06 22.38
CA LEU A 240 -8.95 10.94 22.31
C LEU A 240 -9.45 9.77 23.17
N LYS A 241 -9.60 8.59 22.54
CA LYS A 241 -10.09 7.36 23.18
C LYS A 241 -8.99 6.32 23.34
N PHE A 242 -8.00 6.34 22.45
CA PHE A 242 -6.89 5.41 22.44
C PHE A 242 -5.57 6.15 22.24
N LEU A 243 -4.60 5.79 23.07
CA LEU A 243 -3.24 6.31 23.04
C LEU A 243 -2.25 5.15 23.23
N ASP A 244 -1.44 4.87 22.21
CA ASP A 244 -0.33 3.92 22.30
C ASP A 244 1.00 4.65 22.44
N LEU A 245 1.73 4.34 23.51
CA LEU A 245 3.02 4.92 23.88
C LEU A 245 4.08 3.85 24.13
N ARG A 246 3.87 2.60 23.69
CA ARG A 246 4.86 1.52 23.83
C ARG A 246 6.23 1.97 23.33
N GLY A 247 7.29 1.74 24.11
CA GLY A 247 8.65 2.19 23.79
C GLY A 247 8.97 3.64 24.16
N CYS A 248 8.01 4.44 24.64
CA CYS A 248 8.26 5.82 25.10
C CYS A 248 8.69 5.85 26.56
N TRP A 249 9.90 5.36 26.86
CA TRP A 249 10.36 5.05 28.22
C TRP A 249 10.35 6.23 29.21
N THR A 250 10.36 7.47 28.72
CA THR A 250 10.34 8.70 29.54
C THR A 250 8.92 9.11 29.98
N VAL A 251 7.88 8.44 29.50
CA VAL A 251 6.48 8.76 29.85
C VAL A 251 6.03 8.03 31.12
N ASP A 252 5.37 8.73 32.03
CA ASP A 252 4.70 8.13 33.19
C ASP A 252 3.24 7.79 32.84
N ASP A 253 3.01 6.56 32.39
CA ASP A 253 1.68 6.05 32.03
C ASP A 253 0.76 5.83 33.24
N LYS A 254 1.31 5.61 34.44
CA LYS A 254 0.49 5.50 35.66
C LYS A 254 -0.18 6.83 35.94
N PHE A 255 0.60 7.91 35.87
CA PHE A 255 0.08 9.28 36.00
C PHE A 255 -0.99 9.58 34.93
N LEU A 256 -0.77 9.18 33.68
CA LEU A 256 -1.75 9.38 32.61
C LEU A 256 -3.06 8.61 32.86
N ARG A 257 -2.97 7.35 33.31
CA ARG A 257 -4.14 6.52 33.61
C ARG A 257 -4.96 7.04 34.79
N GLU A 258 -4.31 7.56 35.83
CA GLU A 258 -4.98 8.17 36.98
C GLU A 258 -5.70 9.47 36.60
N ARG A 259 -5.07 10.31 35.77
CA ARG A 259 -5.61 11.62 35.37
C ARG A 259 -6.68 11.52 34.27
N TYR A 260 -6.61 10.49 33.43
CA TYR A 260 -7.50 10.28 32.29
C TYR A 260 -8.11 8.85 32.30
N PRO A 261 -8.99 8.53 33.26
CA PRO A 261 -9.52 7.17 33.44
C PRO A 261 -10.38 6.66 32.27
N GLY A 262 -10.89 7.54 31.40
CA GLY A 262 -11.64 7.19 30.19
C GLY A 262 -10.78 6.92 28.96
N LEU A 263 -9.47 7.15 29.03
CA LEU A 263 -8.53 6.97 27.93
C LEU A 263 -7.88 5.58 28.00
N ARG A 264 -7.95 4.81 26.90
CA ARG A 264 -7.22 3.54 26.80
C ARG A 264 -5.76 3.82 26.45
N VAL A 265 -4.88 3.76 27.45
CA VAL A 265 -3.43 3.95 27.30
C VAL A 265 -2.70 2.60 27.23
N LEU A 266 -1.83 2.41 26.25
CA LEU A 266 -0.88 1.28 26.17
C LEU A 266 0.56 1.78 26.31
N GLY A 267 1.42 0.95 26.92
CA GLY A 267 2.82 1.28 27.15
C GLY A 267 3.04 2.24 28.32
N PRO A 268 4.28 2.71 28.55
CA PRO A 268 5.41 2.63 27.63
C PRO A 268 6.24 1.36 27.73
N ARG A 269 6.07 0.57 28.78
CA ARG A 269 6.79 -0.70 28.91
C ARG A 269 6.33 -1.68 27.84
N VAL A 270 7.29 -2.30 27.17
CA VAL A 270 7.08 -3.42 26.26
C VAL A 270 7.42 -4.66 27.08
N ASP A 271 6.42 -5.48 27.41
CA ASP A 271 6.67 -6.80 27.98
C ASP A 271 7.12 -7.72 26.83
N ASP A 272 8.41 -7.66 26.49
CA ASP A 272 9.01 -8.65 25.60
C ASP A 272 9.18 -9.97 26.37
N CYS A 273 8.18 -10.85 26.25
CA CYS A 273 8.26 -12.22 26.76
C CYS A 273 9.33 -13.09 26.06
N TYR A 274 10.17 -12.50 25.20
CA TYR A 274 11.23 -13.16 24.44
C TYR A 274 12.67 -12.79 24.85
N GLU A 275 12.89 -11.81 25.75
CA GLU A 275 14.27 -11.38 26.10
C GLU A 275 14.95 -12.23 27.19
N ASN A 276 14.27 -13.20 27.81
CA ASN A 276 14.81 -13.89 28.98
C ASN A 276 15.58 -15.20 28.70
N SER A 277 16.08 -15.42 27.47
CA SER A 277 16.81 -16.66 27.15
C SER A 277 17.98 -16.57 26.16
N TYR A 278 18.56 -15.39 25.89
CA TYR A 278 19.72 -15.30 24.98
C TYR A 278 20.93 -14.50 25.50
N TRP A 279 20.87 -14.00 26.73
CA TRP A 279 21.98 -13.25 27.35
C TRP A 279 22.61 -13.94 28.57
N GLU A 280 22.32 -15.23 28.79
CA GLU A 280 23.15 -16.02 29.70
C GLU A 280 24.31 -16.67 28.93
N GLU A 281 25.51 -16.21 29.32
CA GLU A 281 26.76 -16.97 29.35
C GLU A 281 27.64 -16.97 28.08
N CYS A 282 28.36 -15.86 27.89
CA CYS A 282 29.74 -15.89 27.36
C CYS A 282 30.61 -14.92 28.17
N SER A 283 30.75 -15.19 29.47
CA SER A 283 31.83 -14.65 30.29
C SER A 283 32.82 -15.76 30.61
N ASP A 284 33.84 -15.91 29.78
CA ASP A 284 35.24 -15.96 30.23
C ASP A 284 36.16 -16.12 29.03
N TYR A 285 37.18 -15.27 28.96
CA TYR A 285 38.58 -15.55 28.61
C TYR A 285 39.23 -14.21 28.27
N SER A 286 39.71 -13.58 29.33
CA SER A 286 40.85 -12.66 29.30
C SER A 286 42.01 -13.35 28.57
N ASP A 287 42.68 -12.71 27.61
CA ASP A 287 44.04 -12.17 27.81
C ASP A 287 44.71 -11.70 26.49
N ASP A 288 45.40 -10.57 26.64
CA ASP A 288 46.62 -10.11 25.97
C ASP A 288 46.77 -9.86 24.44
N SER A 289 46.84 -8.56 24.17
CA SER A 289 48.00 -7.85 23.61
C SER A 289 48.19 -7.71 22.08
N ILE A 290 48.46 -6.44 21.70
CA ILE A 290 49.43 -5.99 20.68
C ILE A 290 49.14 -6.46 19.24
N TYR A 291 48.77 -5.58 18.30
CA TYR A 291 49.68 -4.69 17.58
C TYR A 291 48.94 -3.50 16.92
N SER A 292 49.46 -2.28 17.15
CA SER A 292 49.50 -1.13 16.20
C SER A 292 49.90 -1.61 14.79
N TRP A 293 49.46 -1.02 13.67
CA TRP A 293 49.93 0.23 13.03
C TRP A 293 49.05 0.44 11.78
N GLU A 294 48.39 1.58 11.60
CA GLU A 294 48.80 2.70 10.72
C GLU A 294 49.06 2.37 9.23
N PHE A 295 48.24 3.02 8.38
CA PHE A 295 48.62 3.80 7.20
C PHE A 295 49.54 3.15 6.14
N MET A 296 49.05 3.01 4.90
CA MET A 296 49.75 3.46 3.68
C MET A 296 48.83 3.40 2.46
N ASP A 297 48.74 4.56 1.78
CA ASP A 297 48.51 4.69 0.35
C ASP A 297 49.47 3.78 -0.42
N ASP A 298 49.01 3.18 -1.52
CA ASP A 298 49.85 2.96 -2.68
C ASP A 298 49.02 2.98 -3.97
N VAL A 299 49.57 3.74 -4.91
CA VAL A 299 49.15 3.97 -6.29
C VAL A 299 49.79 2.87 -7.16
N ASP A 300 49.06 2.33 -8.15
CA ASP A 300 49.42 2.32 -9.58
C ASP A 300 48.77 1.19 -10.39
N ASP A 301 48.57 1.55 -11.67
CA ASP A 301 48.68 0.78 -12.91
C ASP A 301 47.52 -0.07 -13.50
N ASP A 302 47.05 0.50 -14.62
CA ASP A 302 47.06 -0.05 -15.99
C ASP A 302 46.01 -1.05 -16.50
N ASP A 303 45.16 -0.50 -17.38
CA ASP A 303 44.92 -0.84 -18.80
C ASP A 303 44.57 -2.28 -19.21
N TYR A 304 43.43 -2.45 -19.92
CA TYR A 304 43.36 -3.01 -21.28
C TYR A 304 41.95 -2.84 -21.88
N ALA A 305 41.94 -2.52 -23.18
CA ALA A 305 40.82 -2.16 -24.03
C ALA A 305 40.17 -3.34 -24.78
N VAL A 306 39.30 -2.99 -25.76
CA VAL A 306 38.61 -3.76 -26.83
C VAL A 306 37.14 -4.06 -26.47
N GLY A 307 36.13 -3.41 -27.06
CA GLY A 307 35.75 -3.34 -28.50
C GLY A 307 34.53 -4.26 -28.69
N SER A 308 33.47 -4.04 -29.47
CA SER A 308 33.12 -3.13 -30.56
C SER A 308 31.58 -3.27 -30.79
N ASP A 309 31.01 -2.29 -31.49
CA ASP A 309 29.64 -2.14 -32.00
C ASP A 309 28.90 -3.39 -32.50
N ASP A 310 27.56 -3.39 -32.39
CA ASP A 310 26.71 -3.34 -33.59
C ASP A 310 25.24 -3.01 -33.28
N GLU A 311 24.77 -1.99 -33.99
CA GLU A 311 23.40 -1.49 -34.12
C GLU A 311 22.52 -2.43 -34.93
N ALA A 312 21.30 -2.69 -34.48
CA ALA A 312 20.20 -3.15 -35.33
C ALA A 312 18.84 -2.66 -34.82
N ILE A 313 18.43 -1.53 -35.38
CA ILE A 313 17.08 -0.97 -35.45
C ILE A 313 16.04 -2.05 -35.81
N TRP A 314 15.00 -2.21 -34.99
CA TRP A 314 13.61 -2.35 -35.45
C TRP A 314 12.65 -1.68 -34.48
N ASP A 315 11.80 -0.86 -35.10
CA ASP A 315 10.76 -0.01 -34.56
C ASP A 315 9.44 -0.79 -34.31
N ASP A 316 8.67 -0.28 -33.36
CA ASP A 316 7.23 -0.44 -33.10
C ASP A 316 6.57 -1.80 -32.76
N GLY A 317 6.15 -1.90 -31.49
CA GLY A 317 5.21 -2.92 -30.98
C GLY A 317 4.89 -2.73 -29.49
N GLN A 318 4.02 -1.76 -29.20
CA GLN A 318 3.68 -1.25 -27.88
C GLN A 318 3.18 -2.30 -26.86
N GLY A 319 3.80 -2.25 -25.67
CA GLY A 319 3.10 -2.12 -24.40
C GLY A 319 2.39 -3.35 -23.85
N LEU A 320 3.15 -4.31 -23.29
CA LEU A 320 2.74 -5.18 -22.17
C LEU A 320 3.84 -6.13 -21.65
N GLU A 321 5.04 -6.17 -22.23
CA GLU A 321 5.99 -7.26 -21.97
C GLU A 321 7.12 -7.00 -20.96
N ASN A 322 7.28 -5.80 -20.40
CA ASN A 322 8.44 -5.50 -19.52
C ASN A 322 8.10 -5.26 -18.03
N LEU A 323 6.97 -5.79 -17.55
CA LEU A 323 6.71 -5.88 -16.11
C LEU A 323 6.44 -7.34 -15.72
N GLU A 324 7.49 -8.15 -15.74
CA GLU A 324 7.47 -9.46 -15.10
C GLU A 324 7.42 -9.22 -13.58
N VAL A 325 6.21 -9.02 -13.04
CA VAL A 325 5.96 -8.95 -11.60
C VAL A 325 6.14 -10.35 -11.05
N ARG A 326 7.38 -10.69 -10.69
CA ARG A 326 7.72 -11.97 -10.07
C ARG A 326 7.34 -11.91 -8.60
N PHE A 327 6.22 -12.54 -8.27
CA PHE A 327 5.87 -12.87 -6.88
C PHE A 327 6.73 -14.06 -6.48
N TYR A 328 7.79 -13.84 -5.71
CA TYR A 328 8.57 -14.95 -5.14
C TYR A 328 7.71 -15.62 -4.07
N GLY A 329 7.22 -16.83 -4.37
CA GLY A 329 6.51 -17.67 -3.41
C GLY A 329 7.46 -18.10 -2.29
N GLY A 330 7.34 -17.48 -1.13
CA GLY A 330 7.85 -18.02 0.13
C GLY A 330 7.03 -19.26 0.48
N GLY A 331 7.70 -20.40 0.55
CA GLY A 331 7.09 -21.72 0.69
C GLY A 331 6.18 -21.84 1.90
N PHE A 332 5.01 -22.46 1.67
CA PHE A 332 4.21 -23.07 2.70
C PHE A 332 5.07 -24.15 3.40
N SER A 333 5.48 -23.87 4.63
CA SER A 333 6.02 -24.88 5.54
C SER A 333 4.87 -25.77 6.01
N GLU A 334 4.70 -26.90 5.33
CA GLU A 334 3.96 -28.06 5.84
C GLU A 334 4.57 -28.51 7.17
N SER A 335 3.85 -28.35 8.28
CA SER A 335 3.93 -29.25 9.44
C SER A 335 3.01 -28.80 10.57
N PHE A 336 1.72 -29.20 10.54
CA PHE A 336 1.11 -29.86 11.71
C PHE A 336 -0.30 -30.41 11.41
N ALA A 337 -0.47 -31.67 11.83
CA ALA A 337 -1.69 -32.36 12.26
C ALA A 337 -2.87 -32.52 11.28
N GLY A 338 -3.03 -33.76 10.83
CA GLY A 338 -4.10 -34.20 9.95
C GLY A 338 -5.47 -34.34 10.58
N PHE A 339 -6.45 -34.40 9.69
CA PHE A 339 -7.72 -35.09 9.86
C PHE A 339 -8.11 -35.62 8.48
N ASP A 340 -8.03 -36.94 8.32
CA ASP A 340 -8.66 -37.66 7.21
C ASP A 340 -10.17 -37.42 7.24
N TRP A 341 -10.72 -36.90 6.14
CA TRP A 341 -12.15 -36.97 5.85
C TRP A 341 -12.37 -37.96 4.69
N PRO A 342 -13.33 -38.89 4.81
CA PRO A 342 -13.51 -39.95 3.82
C PRO A 342 -14.14 -39.42 2.53
N PRO A 343 -13.86 -40.05 1.38
CA PRO A 343 -14.56 -39.72 0.14
C PRO A 343 -16.01 -40.20 0.24
N SER A 344 -16.95 -39.37 -0.22
CA SER A 344 -18.37 -39.69 -0.32
C SER A 344 -18.87 -39.30 -1.73
N PRO A 345 -19.99 -39.86 -2.19
CA PRO A 345 -20.18 -41.18 -2.79
C PRO A 345 -19.96 -41.20 -4.32
#